data_AF-A0AAD8DV58-F1
#
_entry.id   AF-A0AAD8DV58-F1
#
_cell.length_a   1.000
_cell.length_b   1.000
_cell.length_c   1.000
_cell.angle_alpha   90.00
_cell.angle_beta   90.00
_cell.angle_gamma   90.00
#
_symmetry.space_group_name_H-M   'P 1'
#
loop_
_entity.id
_entity.type
_entity.pdbx_description
1 polymer ?
#
loop_
_entity_poly.entity_id
_entity_poly.type
_entity_poly.pdbx_seq_one_letter_code
_entity_poly.pdbx_strand_id
1 'polypeptide(L)'
;MHYLPFQVHLSNIRGLHSNLLAVHHHLETVKPHLLFLTETQIRCPSDAAYLNYPGYSLEYHFMQRAGVCVYVRNDICCQRLRHLEDPDLSTLWMMVDTGMDKIVYACVYRSHSGDQETTRLFDHLGIAADTALHRHPDAQFVALGDFNACHQDWLFPYQRTDHAGREARNFAVSMGLSQLVKQATRVPDIAGHTANCLDLLLTTDPDRCVVTVSSPLGTSDHCLVKSVTSFSPPDCDSRGERRIWRYKSADWDEMRHFFASYPWQQVCFSSENSSSCAEAISDVVRQAMEYYIPYSDVPVGSSARPWFNADCAEAEKRKHSAFLAWVDARDRKAPDLSSNKRAFNHAAKSYKKALRKARFDRISHIGRKLSAQPSGSRAFWSLAKSVEANFCRPTLPPLVRPDGTLAHTAREKAGLFASLFANNSRLDTGSSTPPTLSHCGTSMPEVRIRNKEVLRALCRLDVNKASGPDEMI
;
A
#
# COMPACT_ATOMS: atom_id res chain seq x y z
N MET A 1 -8.76 16.68 -2.94
CA MET A 1 -8.20 15.35 -2.62
C MET A 1 -8.42 14.48 -3.85
N HIS A 2 -7.36 14.15 -4.58
CA HIS A 2 -7.42 13.29 -5.77
C HIS A 2 -7.50 11.84 -5.29
N TYR A 3 -8.53 11.09 -5.68
CA TYR A 3 -8.66 9.68 -5.28
C TYR A 3 -8.47 8.76 -6.50
N LEU A 4 -7.41 7.95 -6.41
CA LEU A 4 -7.09 6.89 -7.35
C LEU A 4 -8.10 5.72 -7.19
N PRO A 5 -8.34 4.92 -8.24
CA PRO A 5 -9.16 3.71 -8.15
C PRO A 5 -8.65 2.77 -7.03
N PHE A 6 -9.56 2.28 -6.19
CA PHE A 6 -9.18 1.36 -5.10
C PHE A 6 -9.10 -0.07 -5.64
N GLN A 7 -7.89 -0.62 -5.59
CA GLN A 7 -7.53 -1.91 -6.20
C GLN A 7 -7.41 -3.00 -5.15
N VAL A 8 -8.24 -4.03 -5.26
CA VAL A 8 -8.28 -5.20 -4.39
C VAL A 8 -8.06 -6.45 -5.21
N HIS A 9 -7.06 -7.24 -4.86
CA HIS A 9 -6.74 -8.47 -5.56
C HIS A 9 -6.93 -9.69 -4.66
N LEU A 10 -7.36 -10.81 -5.25
CA LEU A 10 -7.58 -12.09 -4.58
C LEU A 10 -6.94 -13.22 -5.39
N SER A 11 -6.25 -14.14 -4.72
CA SER A 11 -5.80 -15.39 -5.32
C SER A 11 -5.68 -16.48 -4.26
N ASN A 12 -6.22 -17.66 -4.52
CA ASN A 12 -5.71 -18.85 -3.87
C ASN A 12 -4.26 -19.10 -4.34
N ILE A 13 -3.32 -19.14 -3.39
CA ILE A 13 -1.89 -19.21 -3.68
C ILE A 13 -1.31 -20.63 -3.62
N ARG A 14 -2.11 -21.60 -3.13
CA ARG A 14 -1.75 -23.02 -3.00
C ARG A 14 -0.35 -23.22 -2.42
N GLY A 15 -0.11 -22.62 -1.25
CA GLY A 15 1.17 -22.63 -0.55
C GLY A 15 2.02 -21.38 -0.81
N LEU A 16 1.98 -20.45 0.14
CA LEU A 16 2.61 -19.14 0.04
C LEU A 16 4.14 -19.23 -0.08
N HIS A 17 4.81 -20.12 0.66
CA HIS A 17 6.26 -20.30 0.61
C HIS A 17 6.80 -20.53 -0.80
N SER A 18 6.11 -21.37 -1.58
CA SER A 18 6.57 -21.79 -2.91
C SER A 18 6.39 -20.70 -3.98
N ASN A 19 5.51 -19.74 -3.70
CA ASN A 19 5.05 -18.67 -4.59
C ASN A 19 5.38 -17.26 -4.07
N LEU A 20 6.08 -17.15 -2.93
CA LEU A 20 6.39 -15.88 -2.26
C LEU A 20 7.07 -14.86 -3.18
N LEU A 21 7.98 -15.32 -4.03
CA LEU A 21 8.64 -14.47 -5.03
C LEU A 21 7.65 -13.82 -6.00
N ALA A 22 6.64 -14.57 -6.44
CA ALA A 22 5.63 -14.06 -7.35
C ALA A 22 4.68 -13.09 -6.63
N VAL A 23 4.38 -13.35 -5.36
CA VAL A 23 3.59 -12.43 -4.51
C VAL A 23 4.32 -11.12 -4.29
N HIS A 24 5.57 -11.16 -3.83
CA HIS A 24 6.40 -9.96 -3.63
C HIS A 24 6.57 -9.17 -4.93
N HIS A 25 6.76 -9.88 -6.04
CA HIS A 25 6.82 -9.25 -7.36
C HIS A 25 5.53 -8.49 -7.71
N HIS A 26 4.37 -9.10 -7.46
CA HIS A 26 3.06 -8.50 -7.72
C HIS A 26 2.81 -7.27 -6.84
N LEU A 27 3.17 -7.35 -5.55
CA LEU A 27 3.11 -6.21 -4.62
C LEU A 27 3.99 -5.05 -5.08
N GLU A 28 5.16 -5.33 -5.63
CA GLU A 28 6.07 -4.28 -6.12
C GLU A 28 5.60 -3.60 -7.41
N THR A 29 5.08 -4.41 -8.35
CA THR A 29 4.79 -3.95 -9.71
C THR A 29 3.41 -3.34 -9.84
N VAL A 30 2.39 -4.03 -9.33
CA VAL A 30 1.00 -3.62 -9.47
C VAL A 30 0.59 -2.72 -8.30
N LYS A 31 1.23 -2.90 -7.14
CA LYS A 31 0.98 -2.12 -5.92
C LYS A 31 -0.51 -2.04 -5.52
N PRO A 32 -1.23 -3.18 -5.44
CA PRO A 32 -2.63 -3.17 -5.00
C PRO A 32 -2.77 -2.55 -3.61
N HIS A 33 -3.95 -2.04 -3.30
CA HIS A 33 -4.24 -1.50 -1.97
C HIS A 33 -4.40 -2.65 -0.98
N LEU A 34 -5.09 -3.72 -1.41
CA LEU A 34 -5.24 -4.97 -0.67
C LEU A 34 -4.92 -6.16 -1.59
N LEU A 35 -4.13 -7.12 -1.11
CA LEU A 35 -3.94 -8.42 -1.74
C LEU A 35 -4.31 -9.52 -0.75
N PHE A 36 -5.45 -10.15 -0.98
CA PHE A 36 -5.94 -11.30 -0.23
C PHE A 36 -5.41 -12.60 -0.84
N LEU A 37 -4.87 -13.47 0.01
CA LEU A 37 -4.37 -14.78 -0.37
C LEU A 37 -5.04 -15.85 0.48
N THR A 38 -5.56 -16.87 -0.18
CA THR A 38 -6.14 -18.05 0.47
C THR A 38 -5.24 -19.28 0.24
N GLU A 39 -5.42 -20.31 1.05
CA GLU A 39 -4.62 -21.54 1.04
C GLU A 39 -3.11 -21.26 1.19
N THR A 40 -2.76 -20.45 2.19
CA THR A 40 -1.35 -20.10 2.47
C THR A 40 -0.52 -21.32 2.90
N GLN A 41 -1.16 -22.31 3.53
CA GLN A 41 -0.58 -23.57 4.04
C GLN A 41 0.62 -23.37 4.97
N ILE A 42 0.67 -22.25 5.67
CA ILE A 42 1.71 -21.96 6.66
C ILE A 42 1.24 -22.50 8.01
N ARG A 43 2.07 -23.35 8.64
CA ARG A 43 1.86 -23.76 10.03
C ARG A 43 2.63 -22.79 10.92
N CYS A 44 1.94 -22.18 11.89
CA CYS A 44 2.48 -21.39 13.01
C CYS A 44 3.97 -21.02 12.85
N PRO A 45 4.30 -20.00 12.03
CA PRO A 45 5.68 -19.71 11.69
C PRO A 45 6.42 -19.22 12.94
N SER A 46 7.60 -19.78 13.20
CA SER A 46 8.48 -19.34 14.28
C SER A 46 8.96 -17.90 14.08
N ASP A 47 9.11 -17.51 12.80
CA ASP A 47 9.39 -16.15 12.35
C ASP A 47 8.61 -15.89 11.06
N ALA A 48 7.74 -14.88 11.07
CA ALA A 48 6.97 -14.47 9.89
C ALA A 48 7.66 -13.35 9.09
N ALA A 49 8.84 -12.86 9.52
CA ALA A 49 9.49 -11.70 8.93
C ALA A 49 9.84 -11.89 7.44
N TYR A 50 10.13 -13.12 7.01
CA TYR A 50 10.42 -13.41 5.60
C TYR A 50 9.21 -13.19 4.67
N LEU A 51 7.99 -13.15 5.23
CA LEU A 51 6.75 -12.86 4.49
C LEU A 51 6.50 -11.35 4.36
N ASN A 52 7.18 -10.52 5.14
CA ASN A 52 6.97 -9.08 5.12
C ASN A 52 7.48 -8.49 3.81
N TYR A 53 6.71 -7.57 3.25
CA TYR A 53 7.07 -6.86 2.04
C TYR A 53 7.09 -5.34 2.27
N PRO A 54 8.13 -4.62 1.82
CA PRO A 54 8.21 -3.18 1.97
C PRO A 54 6.98 -2.40 1.47
N GLY A 55 6.43 -1.55 2.33
CA GLY A 55 5.25 -0.73 2.02
C GLY A 55 3.92 -1.43 2.25
N TYR A 56 3.95 -2.66 2.77
CA TYR A 56 2.76 -3.43 3.12
C TYR A 56 2.83 -3.95 4.56
N SER A 57 1.70 -3.86 5.25
CA SER A 57 1.40 -4.55 6.50
C SER A 57 0.77 -5.89 6.19
N LEU A 58 1.22 -6.95 6.85
CA LEU A 58 0.71 -8.30 6.67
C LEU A 58 -0.17 -8.68 7.86
N GLU A 59 -1.45 -8.92 7.60
CA GLU A 59 -2.38 -9.54 8.55
C GLU A 59 -2.65 -10.97 8.10
N TYR A 60 -2.66 -11.93 9.03
CA TYR A 60 -2.79 -13.34 8.70
C TYR A 60 -3.53 -14.15 9.73
N HIS A 61 -4.14 -15.23 9.24
CA HIS A 61 -4.67 -16.34 10.01
C HIS A 61 -4.15 -17.65 9.39
N PHE A 62 -2.98 -18.09 9.87
CA PHE A 62 -2.25 -19.20 9.27
C PHE A 62 -2.72 -20.55 9.82
N MET A 63 -2.97 -21.50 8.92
CA MET A 63 -3.42 -22.85 9.25
C MET A 63 -2.72 -23.88 8.38
N GLN A 64 -2.46 -25.05 8.95
CA GLN A 64 -1.91 -26.18 8.20
C GLN A 64 -2.96 -26.68 7.19
N ARG A 65 -2.58 -26.79 5.90
CA ARG A 65 -3.47 -27.15 4.77
C ARG A 65 -4.60 -26.16 4.47
N ALA A 66 -4.59 -24.98 5.10
CA ALA A 66 -5.58 -23.94 4.93
C ALA A 66 -4.95 -22.56 5.16
N GLY A 67 -5.73 -21.61 5.68
CA GLY A 67 -5.24 -20.32 6.14
C GLY A 67 -5.26 -19.22 5.11
N VAL A 68 -5.43 -18.00 5.60
CA VAL A 68 -5.64 -16.79 4.82
C VAL A 68 -4.68 -15.69 5.28
N CYS A 69 -4.32 -14.79 4.37
CA CYS A 69 -3.64 -13.57 4.74
C CYS A 69 -4.02 -12.42 3.80
N VAL A 70 -3.76 -11.20 4.25
CA VAL A 70 -3.92 -9.98 3.48
C VAL A 70 -2.68 -9.12 3.61
N TYR A 71 -2.15 -8.69 2.47
CA TYR A 71 -1.18 -7.60 2.41
C TYR A 71 -1.94 -6.29 2.22
N VAL A 72 -1.82 -5.39 3.19
CA VAL A 72 -2.44 -4.06 3.18
C VAL A 72 -1.38 -3.01 2.92
N ARG A 73 -1.58 -2.15 1.93
CA ARG A 73 -0.64 -1.06 1.65
C ARG A 73 -0.63 -0.05 2.80
N ASN A 74 0.54 0.40 3.24
CA ASN A 74 0.71 1.16 4.49
C ASN A 74 0.00 2.54 4.51
N ASP A 75 -0.41 3.05 3.36
CA ASP A 75 -1.17 4.30 3.21
C ASP A 75 -2.68 4.12 3.39
N ILE A 76 -3.17 2.88 3.51
CA ILE A 76 -4.57 2.55 3.76
C ILE A 76 -4.86 2.53 5.26
N CYS A 77 -5.98 3.16 5.65
CA CYS A 77 -6.51 3.04 7.00
C CYS A 77 -7.32 1.75 7.09
N CYS A 78 -6.86 0.80 7.91
CA CYS A 78 -7.56 -0.45 8.10
C CYS A 78 -7.49 -0.92 9.55
N GLN A 79 -8.48 -1.70 9.96
CA GLN A 79 -8.54 -2.36 11.25
C GLN A 79 -8.94 -3.82 11.07
N ARG A 80 -8.18 -4.74 11.65
CA ARG A 80 -8.57 -6.15 11.70
C ARG A 80 -9.64 -6.38 12.77
N LEU A 81 -10.73 -7.03 12.40
CA LEU A 81 -11.88 -7.30 13.26
C LEU A 81 -11.76 -8.72 13.87
N ARG A 82 -10.73 -8.93 14.71
CA ARG A 82 -10.43 -10.27 15.30
C ARG A 82 -11.57 -10.86 16.14
N HIS A 83 -12.45 -10.03 16.67
CA HIS A 83 -13.61 -10.46 17.46
C HIS A 83 -14.70 -11.15 16.61
N LEU A 84 -14.59 -11.08 15.27
CA LEU A 84 -15.47 -11.75 14.31
C LEU A 84 -14.82 -13.03 13.73
N GLU A 85 -13.62 -13.42 14.17
CA GLU A 85 -12.89 -14.56 13.64
C GLU A 85 -13.04 -15.78 14.57
N ASP A 86 -13.40 -16.93 14.01
CA ASP A 86 -13.37 -18.22 14.71
C ASP A 86 -11.97 -18.87 14.51
N PRO A 87 -11.29 -19.31 15.59
CA PRO A 87 -9.97 -19.93 15.50
C PRO A 87 -9.90 -21.21 14.65
N ASP A 88 -11.01 -21.93 14.47
CA ASP A 88 -11.09 -23.16 13.69
C ASP A 88 -11.38 -22.90 12.21
N LEU A 89 -11.90 -21.71 11.87
CA LEU A 89 -12.30 -21.35 10.51
C LEU A 89 -11.21 -20.52 9.83
N SER A 90 -10.93 -20.81 8.56
CA SER A 90 -9.99 -20.03 7.75
C SER A 90 -10.65 -18.74 7.23
N THR A 91 -10.96 -17.83 8.16
CA THR A 91 -11.54 -16.52 7.87
C THR A 91 -10.66 -15.40 8.41
N LEU A 92 -10.71 -14.23 7.76
CA LEU A 92 -10.04 -13.01 8.22
C LEU A 92 -10.91 -11.81 7.90
N TRP A 93 -11.14 -10.96 8.89
CA TRP A 93 -12.06 -9.82 8.78
C TRP A 93 -11.31 -8.50 8.89
N MET A 94 -11.55 -7.59 7.95
CA MET A 94 -10.90 -6.28 7.89
C MET A 94 -11.92 -5.19 7.64
N MET A 95 -11.92 -4.16 8.46
CA MET A 95 -12.53 -2.89 8.14
C MET A 95 -11.51 -2.02 7.42
N VAL A 96 -11.89 -1.43 6.30
CA VAL A 96 -11.08 -0.46 5.57
C VAL A 96 -11.83 0.84 5.48
N ASP A 97 -11.18 1.92 5.91
CA ASP A 97 -11.71 3.27 5.79
C ASP A 97 -11.02 3.96 4.61
N THR A 98 -11.80 4.24 3.59
CA THR A 98 -11.33 4.92 2.37
C THR A 98 -11.35 6.44 2.50
N GLY A 99 -11.84 6.97 3.63
CA GLY A 99 -12.12 8.39 3.86
C GLY A 99 -13.50 8.84 3.37
N MET A 100 -14.08 8.13 2.41
CA MET A 100 -15.45 8.36 1.91
C MET A 100 -16.40 7.34 2.51
N ASP A 101 -16.08 6.06 2.29
CA ASP A 101 -16.88 4.93 2.77
C ASP A 101 -16.02 3.98 3.60
N LYS A 102 -16.71 3.29 4.51
CA LYS A 102 -16.17 2.15 5.23
C LYS A 102 -16.53 0.88 4.48
N ILE A 103 -15.56 0.00 4.30
CA ILE A 103 -15.75 -1.27 3.61
C ILE A 103 -15.31 -2.40 4.55
N VAL A 104 -16.22 -3.32 4.85
CA VAL A 104 -15.94 -4.54 5.59
C VAL A 104 -15.60 -5.64 4.60
N TYR A 105 -14.38 -6.15 4.68
CA TYR A 105 -13.91 -7.31 3.92
C TYR A 105 -13.91 -8.56 4.81
N ALA A 106 -14.55 -9.63 4.32
CA ALA A 106 -14.40 -10.98 4.84
C ALA A 106 -13.62 -11.82 3.84
N CYS A 107 -12.39 -12.20 4.19
CA CYS A 107 -11.57 -13.13 3.41
C CYS A 107 -11.85 -14.55 3.88
N VAL A 108 -12.35 -15.41 2.98
CA VAL A 108 -12.83 -16.76 3.32
C VAL A 108 -12.04 -17.82 2.55
N TYR A 109 -11.56 -18.84 3.25
CA TYR A 109 -11.13 -20.09 2.62
C TYR A 109 -11.95 -21.24 3.21
N ARG A 110 -12.68 -21.94 2.35
CA ARG A 110 -13.43 -23.13 2.74
C ARG A 110 -12.67 -24.37 2.27
N SER A 111 -12.22 -25.18 3.22
CA SER A 111 -11.60 -26.48 2.93
C SER A 111 -12.65 -27.47 2.38
N HIS A 112 -12.24 -28.58 1.77
CA HIS A 112 -13.16 -29.61 1.27
C HIS A 112 -13.80 -30.46 2.39
N SER A 113 -14.24 -29.82 3.47
CA SER A 113 -14.79 -30.45 4.66
C SER A 113 -16.19 -31.04 4.46
N GLY A 114 -16.74 -31.69 5.49
CA GLY A 114 -18.11 -32.19 5.47
C GLY A 114 -19.16 -31.08 5.45
N ASP A 115 -20.41 -31.47 5.17
CA ASP A 115 -21.55 -30.54 5.11
C ASP A 115 -21.75 -29.79 6.43
N GLN A 116 -21.57 -30.46 7.58
CA GLN A 116 -21.72 -29.85 8.90
C GLN A 116 -20.75 -28.68 9.17
N GLU A 117 -19.48 -28.82 8.77
CA GLU A 117 -18.49 -27.74 8.89
C GLU A 117 -18.80 -26.59 7.94
N THR A 118 -19.41 -26.91 6.80
CA THR A 118 -19.82 -25.94 5.80
C THR A 118 -20.98 -25.09 6.34
N THR A 119 -22.01 -25.71 6.92
CA THR A 119 -23.11 -24.99 7.59
C THR A 119 -22.57 -24.13 8.73
N ARG A 120 -21.70 -24.67 9.60
CA ARG A 120 -21.08 -23.89 10.68
C ARG A 120 -20.34 -22.65 10.15
N LEU A 121 -19.62 -22.78 9.03
CA LEU A 121 -18.93 -21.66 8.41
C LEU A 121 -19.91 -20.57 7.95
N PHE A 122 -20.97 -20.93 7.21
CA PHE A 122 -21.90 -19.93 6.68
C PHE A 122 -22.79 -19.31 7.77
N ASP A 123 -23.20 -20.07 8.79
CA ASP A 123 -23.90 -19.53 9.96
C ASP A 123 -23.02 -18.50 10.69
N HIS A 124 -21.75 -18.84 10.91
CA HIS A 124 -20.80 -17.93 11.51
C HIS A 124 -20.55 -16.67 10.65
N LEU A 125 -20.40 -16.84 9.33
CA LEU A 125 -20.26 -15.70 8.41
C LEU A 125 -21.47 -14.77 8.44
N GLY A 126 -22.69 -15.31 8.52
CA GLY A 126 -23.93 -14.54 8.68
C GLY A 126 -23.93 -13.72 9.97
N ILE A 127 -23.74 -14.37 11.12
CA ILE A 127 -23.72 -13.71 12.44
C ILE A 127 -22.62 -12.64 12.52
N ALA A 128 -21.43 -12.95 12.00
CA ALA A 128 -20.30 -12.02 11.98
C ALA A 128 -20.56 -10.82 11.07
N ALA A 129 -21.15 -11.04 9.89
CA ALA A 129 -21.53 -9.97 8.97
C ALA A 129 -22.59 -9.06 9.59
N ASP A 130 -23.64 -9.63 10.19
CA ASP A 130 -24.66 -8.87 10.90
C ASP A 130 -24.03 -8.04 12.02
N THR A 131 -23.18 -8.64 12.85
CA THR A 131 -22.49 -7.93 13.95
C THR A 131 -21.65 -6.76 13.42
N ALA A 132 -20.95 -6.94 12.29
CA ALA A 132 -20.16 -5.89 11.67
C ALA A 132 -21.03 -4.74 11.14
N LEU A 133 -22.12 -5.07 10.44
CA LEU A 133 -23.04 -4.09 9.85
C LEU A 133 -23.89 -3.39 10.91
N HIS A 134 -24.24 -4.02 12.02
CA HIS A 134 -24.89 -3.35 13.15
C HIS A 134 -24.00 -2.26 13.78
N ARG A 135 -22.68 -2.48 13.83
CA ARG A 135 -21.72 -1.48 14.31
C ARG A 135 -21.42 -0.40 13.28
N HIS A 136 -21.58 -0.71 12.01
CA HIS A 136 -21.26 0.17 10.88
C HIS A 136 -22.35 0.05 9.80
N PRO A 137 -23.54 0.66 10.01
CA PRO A 137 -24.70 0.46 9.14
C PRO A 137 -24.48 1.00 7.72
N ASP A 138 -23.66 2.05 7.56
CA ASP A 138 -23.35 2.64 6.27
C ASP A 138 -22.16 1.96 5.54
N ALA A 139 -21.60 0.88 6.12
CA ALA A 139 -20.45 0.23 5.52
C ALA A 139 -20.85 -0.73 4.39
N GLN A 140 -20.10 -0.68 3.28
CA GLN A 140 -20.20 -1.69 2.22
C GLN A 140 -19.66 -3.03 2.75
N PHE A 141 -20.34 -4.13 2.45
CA PHE A 141 -19.84 -5.47 2.77
C PHE A 141 -19.34 -6.18 1.52
N VAL A 142 -18.15 -6.79 1.64
CA VAL A 142 -17.49 -7.56 0.59
C VAL A 142 -16.98 -8.87 1.18
N ALA A 143 -17.53 -10.00 0.73
CA ALA A 143 -17.01 -11.33 1.06
C ALA A 143 -16.25 -11.88 -0.16
N LEU A 144 -14.99 -12.22 0.02
CA LEU A 144 -14.12 -12.67 -1.06
C LEU A 144 -13.25 -13.84 -0.61
N GLY A 145 -12.86 -14.71 -1.52
CA GLY A 145 -11.99 -15.83 -1.21
C GLY A 145 -12.26 -17.07 -2.04
N ASP A 146 -11.71 -18.20 -1.62
CA ASP A 146 -11.98 -19.50 -2.24
C ASP A 146 -13.02 -20.25 -1.40
N PHE A 147 -14.25 -20.25 -1.90
CA PHE A 147 -15.39 -20.84 -1.21
C PHE A 147 -15.52 -22.34 -1.49
N ASN A 148 -14.79 -22.89 -2.47
CA ASN A 148 -14.95 -24.28 -2.94
C ASN A 148 -16.44 -24.70 -3.02
N ALA A 149 -17.30 -23.79 -3.47
CA ALA A 149 -18.75 -23.93 -3.46
C ALA A 149 -19.29 -23.97 -4.89
N CYS A 150 -19.87 -25.10 -5.28
CA CYS A 150 -20.40 -25.30 -6.62
C CYS A 150 -21.87 -24.89 -6.65
N HIS A 151 -22.22 -23.82 -7.36
CA HIS A 151 -23.62 -23.40 -7.57
C HIS A 151 -23.85 -22.97 -9.02
N GLN A 152 -24.99 -23.35 -9.60
CA GLN A 152 -25.33 -23.04 -10.99
C GLN A 152 -25.24 -21.55 -11.39
N ASP A 153 -25.44 -20.63 -10.44
CA ASP A 153 -25.45 -19.18 -10.69
C ASP A 153 -24.05 -18.61 -11.00
N TRP A 154 -22.97 -19.27 -10.56
CA TRP A 154 -21.59 -18.82 -10.81
C TRP A 154 -20.67 -19.93 -11.33
N LEU A 155 -21.05 -21.20 -11.19
CA LEU A 155 -20.28 -22.33 -11.65
C LEU A 155 -20.32 -22.38 -13.18
N PHE A 156 -19.27 -21.86 -13.79
CA PHE A 156 -19.05 -21.97 -15.22
C PHE A 156 -17.99 -23.05 -15.49
N PRO A 157 -18.20 -24.03 -16.39
CA PRO A 157 -19.32 -24.22 -17.32
C PRO A 157 -20.43 -25.19 -16.85
N TYR A 158 -20.39 -25.70 -15.61
CA TYR A 158 -21.32 -26.73 -15.13
C TYR A 158 -22.49 -26.18 -14.33
N GLN A 159 -23.70 -26.68 -14.57
CA GLN A 159 -24.85 -26.42 -13.71
C GLN A 159 -24.95 -27.51 -12.64
N ARG A 160 -24.01 -27.49 -11.69
CA ARG A 160 -24.06 -28.33 -10.49
C ARG A 160 -24.18 -27.45 -9.26
N THR A 161 -25.11 -27.80 -8.39
CA THR A 161 -25.26 -27.17 -7.08
C THR A 161 -25.00 -28.20 -5.99
N ASP A 162 -23.90 -28.05 -5.24
CA ASP A 162 -23.59 -28.85 -4.05
C ASP A 162 -24.13 -28.19 -2.77
N HIS A 163 -23.92 -28.84 -1.62
CA HIS A 163 -24.35 -28.29 -0.32
C HIS A 163 -23.70 -26.93 -0.05
N ALA A 164 -22.38 -26.83 -0.25
CA ALA A 164 -21.65 -25.57 -0.08
C ALA A 164 -22.17 -24.44 -0.99
N GLY A 165 -22.54 -24.76 -2.22
CA GLY A 165 -23.15 -23.83 -3.16
C GLY A 165 -24.50 -23.32 -2.70
N ARG A 166 -25.36 -24.18 -2.11
CA ARG A 166 -26.64 -23.76 -1.53
C ARG A 166 -26.42 -22.83 -0.34
N GLU A 167 -25.55 -23.19 0.58
CA GLU A 167 -25.25 -22.37 1.76
C GLU A 167 -24.63 -21.02 1.36
N ALA A 168 -23.68 -21.01 0.42
CA ALA A 168 -23.11 -19.78 -0.13
C ALA A 168 -24.17 -18.89 -0.79
N ARG A 169 -25.12 -19.49 -1.53
CA ARG A 169 -26.21 -18.76 -2.18
C ARG A 169 -27.18 -18.21 -1.15
N ASN A 170 -27.54 -18.99 -0.14
CA ASN A 170 -28.42 -18.57 0.95
C ASN A 170 -27.82 -17.38 1.70
N PHE A 171 -26.54 -17.46 2.07
CA PHE A 171 -25.78 -16.36 2.67
C PHE A 171 -25.75 -15.11 1.76
N ALA A 172 -25.51 -15.29 0.46
CA ALA A 172 -25.54 -14.17 -0.47
C ALA A 172 -26.93 -13.52 -0.57
N VAL A 173 -28.02 -14.30 -0.60
CA VAL A 173 -29.39 -13.77 -0.60
C VAL A 173 -29.70 -13.03 0.70
N SER A 174 -29.40 -13.64 1.85
CA SER A 174 -29.75 -13.07 3.16
C SER A 174 -29.08 -11.74 3.41
N MET A 175 -27.85 -11.58 2.90
CA MET A 175 -27.04 -10.36 3.05
C MET A 175 -27.18 -9.39 1.86
N GLY A 176 -28.03 -9.67 0.87
CA GLY A 176 -28.20 -8.83 -0.31
C GLY A 176 -26.96 -8.72 -1.21
N LEU A 177 -26.14 -9.77 -1.28
CA LEU A 177 -24.87 -9.78 -1.99
C LEU A 177 -25.01 -10.26 -3.44
N SER A 178 -24.27 -9.58 -4.32
CA SER A 178 -24.13 -9.94 -5.73
C SER A 178 -22.74 -10.50 -6.02
N GLN A 179 -22.68 -11.61 -6.75
CA GLN A 179 -21.43 -12.27 -7.16
C GLN A 179 -20.88 -11.66 -8.46
N LEU A 180 -19.66 -11.12 -8.42
CA LEU A 180 -19.08 -10.39 -9.56
C LEU A 180 -18.19 -11.23 -10.50
N VAL A 181 -17.65 -12.35 -10.04
CA VAL A 181 -16.74 -13.17 -10.85
C VAL A 181 -17.53 -14.04 -11.83
N LYS A 182 -17.40 -13.77 -13.13
CA LYS A 182 -18.13 -14.47 -14.21
C LYS A 182 -17.27 -15.44 -15.03
N GLN A 183 -15.99 -15.58 -14.70
CA GLN A 183 -15.03 -16.41 -15.46
C GLN A 183 -14.47 -17.52 -14.57
N ALA A 184 -13.98 -18.61 -15.18
CA ALA A 184 -13.35 -19.69 -14.43
C ALA A 184 -12.07 -19.19 -13.73
N THR A 185 -12.00 -19.37 -12.41
CA THR A 185 -10.89 -18.92 -11.57
C THR A 185 -9.92 -20.04 -11.26
N ARG A 186 -10.40 -21.27 -11.03
CA ARG A 186 -9.54 -22.45 -10.92
C ARG A 186 -9.39 -23.11 -12.28
N VAL A 187 -8.15 -23.26 -12.75
CA VAL A 187 -7.84 -23.94 -14.01
C VAL A 187 -6.89 -25.12 -13.75
N PRO A 188 -7.41 -26.35 -13.62
CA PRO A 188 -6.64 -27.50 -13.17
C PRO A 188 -5.46 -27.91 -14.08
N ASP A 189 -4.36 -28.31 -13.44
CA ASP A 189 -3.19 -28.87 -14.11
C ASP A 189 -3.38 -30.31 -14.64
N ILE A 190 -4.44 -30.98 -14.21
CA ILE A 190 -4.76 -32.37 -14.57
C ILE A 190 -5.57 -32.41 -15.88
N ALA A 191 -5.20 -33.29 -16.82
CA ALA A 191 -5.94 -33.49 -18.06
C ALA A 191 -7.31 -34.13 -17.75
N GLY A 192 -8.38 -33.59 -18.32
CA GLY A 192 -9.76 -34.04 -18.09
C GLY A 192 -10.48 -33.33 -16.93
N HIS A 193 -9.76 -32.61 -16.07
CA HIS A 193 -10.39 -31.72 -15.09
C HIS A 193 -10.76 -30.39 -15.74
N THR A 194 -11.94 -29.89 -15.41
CA THR A 194 -12.48 -28.67 -15.98
C THR A 194 -12.22 -27.45 -15.12
N ALA A 195 -12.13 -26.31 -15.79
CA ALA A 195 -11.99 -25.03 -15.12
C ALA A 195 -13.32 -24.59 -14.51
N ASN A 196 -13.29 -24.13 -13.26
CA ASN A 196 -14.47 -23.76 -12.49
C ASN A 196 -14.28 -22.40 -11.83
N CYS A 197 -15.38 -21.67 -11.60
CA CYS A 197 -15.38 -20.47 -10.75
C CYS A 197 -15.60 -20.90 -9.29
N LEU A 198 -14.52 -20.91 -8.51
CA LEU A 198 -14.55 -21.26 -7.07
C LEU A 198 -14.13 -20.08 -6.18
N ASP A 199 -13.26 -19.23 -6.71
CA ASP A 199 -12.92 -17.95 -6.10
C ASP A 199 -14.06 -16.94 -6.34
N LEU A 200 -14.75 -16.55 -5.26
CA LEU A 200 -15.91 -15.65 -5.31
C LEU A 200 -15.56 -14.24 -4.80
N LEU A 201 -16.32 -13.25 -5.27
CA LEU A 201 -16.30 -11.88 -4.80
C LEU A 201 -17.74 -11.39 -4.76
N LEU A 202 -18.32 -11.48 -3.57
CA LEU A 202 -19.68 -11.12 -3.21
C LEU A 202 -19.68 -9.70 -2.63
N THR A 203 -20.53 -8.82 -3.12
CA THR A 203 -20.63 -7.44 -2.60
C THR A 203 -22.06 -6.93 -2.53
N THR A 204 -22.34 -6.04 -1.58
CA THR A 204 -23.60 -5.29 -1.48
C THR A 204 -23.74 -4.21 -2.57
N ASP A 205 -22.64 -3.79 -3.20
CA ASP A 205 -22.63 -2.73 -4.21
C ASP A 205 -21.89 -3.18 -5.49
N PRO A 206 -22.59 -3.89 -6.39
CA PRO A 206 -21.97 -4.45 -7.59
C PRO A 206 -21.59 -3.40 -8.64
N ASP A 207 -22.28 -2.26 -8.70
CA ASP A 207 -22.13 -1.28 -9.77
C ASP A 207 -20.83 -0.46 -9.64
N ARG A 208 -20.28 -0.39 -8.43
CA ARG A 208 -19.02 0.33 -8.15
C ARG A 208 -17.77 -0.49 -8.44
N CYS A 209 -17.89 -1.81 -8.57
CA CYS A 209 -16.75 -2.73 -8.66
C CYS A 209 -16.62 -3.36 -10.04
N VAL A 210 -15.49 -3.12 -10.70
CA VAL A 210 -15.14 -3.81 -11.96
C VAL A 210 -14.18 -4.95 -11.66
N VAL A 211 -14.55 -6.16 -12.06
CA VAL A 211 -13.76 -7.38 -11.82
C VAL A 211 -13.15 -7.92 -13.11
N THR A 212 -11.86 -8.24 -13.06
CA THR A 212 -11.11 -8.89 -14.14
C THR A 212 -10.33 -10.08 -13.63
N VAL A 213 -10.20 -11.14 -14.42
CA VAL A 213 -9.43 -12.34 -14.06
C VAL A 213 -8.14 -12.38 -14.88
N SER A 214 -7.03 -12.68 -14.22
CA SER A 214 -5.69 -12.69 -14.82
C SER A 214 -4.92 -13.96 -14.44
N SER A 215 -3.81 -14.22 -15.14
CA SER A 215 -3.05 -15.46 -14.95
C SER A 215 -2.62 -15.68 -13.49
N PRO A 216 -2.56 -16.93 -13.01
CA PRO A 216 -2.20 -17.27 -11.64
C PRO A 216 -0.92 -16.63 -11.11
N LEU A 217 -0.87 -16.35 -9.80
CA LEU A 217 0.37 -15.97 -9.13
C LEU A 217 1.28 -17.21 -8.96
N GLY A 218 2.51 -17.09 -9.45
CA GLY A 218 3.49 -18.18 -9.37
C GLY A 218 3.05 -19.43 -10.14
N THR A 219 2.96 -20.56 -9.43
CA THR A 219 2.55 -21.89 -9.94
C THR A 219 1.21 -22.37 -9.37
N SER A 220 0.36 -21.47 -8.89
CA SER A 220 -1.01 -21.82 -8.49
C SER A 220 -1.84 -22.22 -9.72
N ASP A 221 -2.81 -23.12 -9.53
CA ASP A 221 -3.86 -23.43 -10.51
C ASP A 221 -5.04 -22.43 -10.42
N HIS A 222 -5.03 -21.52 -9.44
CA HIS A 222 -6.02 -20.46 -9.30
C HIS A 222 -5.54 -19.15 -9.91
N CYS A 223 -6.42 -18.54 -10.70
CA CYS A 223 -6.22 -17.26 -11.35
C CYS A 223 -6.31 -16.12 -10.34
N LEU A 224 -5.63 -15.02 -10.67
CA LEU A 224 -5.67 -13.81 -9.87
C LEU A 224 -6.91 -13.00 -10.26
N VAL A 225 -7.86 -12.86 -9.32
CA VAL A 225 -9.04 -12.01 -9.43
C VAL A 225 -8.65 -10.59 -9.03
N LYS A 226 -8.91 -9.61 -9.89
CA LYS A 226 -8.64 -8.20 -9.66
C LYS A 226 -9.94 -7.42 -9.65
N SER A 227 -10.24 -6.78 -8.54
CA SER A 227 -11.35 -5.84 -8.39
C SER A 227 -10.83 -4.42 -8.33
N VAL A 228 -11.51 -3.52 -9.03
CA VAL A 228 -11.26 -2.09 -9.00
C VAL A 228 -12.56 -1.39 -8.63
N THR A 229 -12.56 -0.73 -7.47
CA THR A 229 -13.67 0.12 -7.04
C THR A 229 -13.40 1.53 -7.53
N SER A 230 -14.30 2.04 -8.38
CA SER A 230 -14.20 3.39 -8.91
C SER A 230 -14.91 4.37 -7.96
N PHE A 231 -14.19 5.38 -7.50
CA PHE A 231 -14.77 6.56 -6.87
C PHE A 231 -14.84 7.64 -7.95
N SER A 232 -15.91 8.44 -7.98
CA SER A 232 -16.15 9.44 -9.04
C SER A 232 -14.89 10.27 -9.33
N PRO A 233 -14.47 10.42 -10.60
CA PRO A 233 -13.21 11.05 -10.92
C PRO A 233 -13.35 12.59 -10.92
N PRO A 234 -12.27 13.30 -10.56
CA PRO A 234 -11.82 14.45 -11.32
C PRO A 234 -10.52 14.13 -12.05
N ASP A 235 -10.23 14.95 -13.06
CA ASP A 235 -9.19 14.81 -14.09
C ASP A 235 -7.86 14.17 -13.67
N CYS A 236 -7.29 13.45 -14.66
CA CYS A 236 -5.95 12.88 -14.63
C CYS A 236 -4.90 13.98 -14.55
N ASP A 237 -4.15 14.06 -13.44
CA ASP A 237 -2.72 14.41 -13.29
C ASP A 237 -2.45 14.79 -11.82
N SER A 238 -1.29 14.57 -11.18
CA SER A 238 -0.02 13.92 -11.50
C SER A 238 0.47 13.22 -10.22
N ARG A 239 1.29 12.18 -10.35
CA ARG A 239 2.06 11.67 -9.20
C ARG A 239 2.92 12.84 -8.73
N GLY A 240 2.70 13.35 -7.52
CA GLY A 240 3.30 14.60 -7.06
C GLY A 240 4.75 14.73 -7.47
N GLU A 241 5.14 15.87 -8.01
CA GLU A 241 6.51 16.05 -8.52
C GLU A 241 7.39 16.64 -7.43
N ARG A 242 8.64 16.18 -7.37
CA ARG A 242 9.69 16.78 -6.56
C ARG A 242 10.46 17.73 -7.44
N ARG A 243 10.45 19.00 -7.09
CA ARG A 243 11.32 20.00 -7.67
C ARG A 243 12.78 19.71 -7.31
N ILE A 244 13.64 19.69 -8.32
CA ILE A 244 15.10 19.57 -8.18
C ILE A 244 15.75 20.81 -8.76
N TRP A 245 16.33 21.63 -7.87
CA TRP A 245 17.09 22.82 -8.21
C TRP A 245 18.46 22.48 -8.81
N ARG A 246 18.84 23.15 -9.90
CA ARG A 246 20.13 22.99 -10.59
C ARG A 246 21.07 24.12 -10.22
N TYR A 247 21.55 24.11 -8.97
CA TYR A 247 22.43 25.14 -8.41
C TYR A 247 23.71 25.44 -9.21
N LYS A 248 24.21 24.48 -9.99
CA LYS A 248 25.38 24.67 -10.87
C LYS A 248 25.10 25.56 -12.09
N SER A 249 23.83 25.75 -12.43
CA SER A 249 23.37 26.53 -13.57
C SER A 249 22.63 27.80 -13.14
N ALA A 250 22.71 28.15 -11.85
CA ALA A 250 22.07 29.34 -11.30
C ALA A 250 22.81 30.61 -11.72
N ASP A 251 22.04 31.66 -11.97
CA ASP A 251 22.55 33.02 -12.14
C ASP A 251 22.74 33.68 -10.76
N TRP A 252 23.88 33.40 -10.15
CA TRP A 252 24.20 33.92 -8.83
C TRP A 252 24.49 35.42 -8.82
N ASP A 253 24.90 35.99 -9.95
CA ASP A 253 25.22 37.41 -10.04
C ASP A 253 23.93 38.24 -10.00
N GLU A 254 22.94 37.92 -10.83
CA GLU A 254 21.66 38.62 -10.82
C GLU A 254 20.89 38.40 -9.51
N MET A 255 20.96 37.18 -8.94
CA MET A 255 20.35 36.91 -7.64
C MET A 255 20.95 37.77 -6.51
N ARG A 256 22.26 38.03 -6.55
CA ARG A 256 22.91 38.94 -5.59
C ARG A 256 22.49 40.39 -5.79
N HIS A 257 22.40 40.85 -7.04
CA HIS A 257 21.92 42.21 -7.34
C HIS A 257 20.47 42.41 -6.91
N PHE A 258 19.61 41.41 -7.12
CA PHE A 258 18.25 41.39 -6.61
C PHE A 258 18.21 41.55 -5.09
N PHE A 259 18.93 40.72 -4.33
CA PHE A 259 18.92 40.82 -2.87
C PHE A 259 19.51 42.13 -2.35
N ALA A 260 20.52 42.69 -3.03
CA ALA A 260 21.10 43.97 -2.64
C ALA A 260 20.14 45.16 -2.86
N SER A 261 19.29 45.08 -3.88
CA SER A 261 18.32 46.13 -4.24
C SER A 261 16.94 45.94 -3.59
N TYR A 262 16.68 44.78 -3.00
CA TYR A 262 15.37 44.44 -2.44
C TYR A 262 15.03 45.27 -1.18
N PRO A 263 13.81 45.82 -1.06
CA PRO A 263 13.37 46.64 0.07
C PRO A 263 13.03 45.81 1.33
N TRP A 264 14.03 45.15 1.93
CA TRP A 264 13.86 44.23 3.07
C TRP A 264 13.13 44.85 4.26
N GLN A 265 13.46 46.10 4.63
CA GLN A 265 12.88 46.75 5.80
C GLN A 265 11.36 46.96 5.66
N GLN A 266 10.91 47.40 4.48
CA GLN A 266 9.49 47.67 4.25
C GLN A 266 8.68 46.38 4.07
N VAL A 267 9.26 45.35 3.44
CA VAL A 267 8.51 44.15 3.06
C VAL A 267 8.62 43.03 4.09
N CYS A 268 9.82 42.77 4.62
CA CYS A 268 10.08 41.62 5.48
C CYS A 268 10.10 41.96 6.97
N PHE A 269 10.27 43.22 7.35
CA PHE A 269 10.38 43.67 8.74
C PHE A 269 9.30 44.67 9.15
N SER A 270 8.15 44.63 8.49
CA SER A 270 7.00 45.50 8.75
C SER A 270 6.11 45.03 9.90
N SER A 271 6.36 43.84 10.47
CA SER A 271 5.62 43.27 11.60
C SER A 271 6.51 43.17 12.86
N GLU A 272 5.93 43.34 14.04
CA GLU A 272 6.61 43.06 15.31
C GLU A 272 6.69 41.55 15.63
N ASN A 273 5.94 40.72 14.91
CA ASN A 273 5.98 39.27 15.06
C ASN A 273 7.14 38.66 14.27
N SER A 274 8.12 38.11 15.00
CA SER A 274 9.31 37.48 14.44
C SER A 274 9.02 36.31 13.49
N SER A 275 7.93 35.57 13.71
CA SER A 275 7.55 34.44 12.85
C SER A 275 7.08 34.93 11.48
N SER A 276 6.25 35.99 11.46
CA SER A 276 5.79 36.60 10.21
C SER A 276 6.93 37.21 9.41
N CYS A 277 7.90 37.83 10.09
CA CYS A 277 9.10 38.35 9.43
C CYS A 277 9.95 37.23 8.81
N ALA A 278 10.11 36.10 9.50
CA ALA A 278 10.83 34.95 8.98
C ALA A 278 10.15 34.33 7.74
N GLU A 279 8.82 34.22 7.76
CA GLU A 279 8.04 33.78 6.59
C GLU A 279 8.22 34.73 5.40
N ALA A 280 8.12 36.04 5.63
CA ALA A 280 8.30 37.04 4.57
C ALA A 280 9.71 37.00 3.96
N ILE A 281 10.77 36.80 4.76
CA ILE A 281 12.13 36.60 4.24
C ILE A 281 12.18 35.32 3.39
N SER A 282 11.60 34.22 3.89
CA SER A 282 11.58 32.92 3.22
C SER A 282 10.88 33.00 1.86
N ASP A 283 9.78 33.76 1.77
CA ASP A 283 9.04 33.98 0.52
C ASP A 283 9.89 34.70 -0.53
N VAL A 284 10.60 35.75 -0.13
CA VAL A 284 11.48 36.51 -1.03
C VAL A 284 12.64 35.67 -1.52
N VAL A 285 13.24 34.87 -0.63
CA VAL A 285 14.32 33.95 -1.02
C VAL A 285 13.80 32.89 -1.99
N ARG A 286 12.63 32.30 -1.74
CA ARG A 286 12.02 31.30 -2.63
C ARG A 286 11.69 31.90 -4.00
N GLN A 287 11.16 33.12 -4.03
CA GLN A 287 10.87 33.82 -5.27
C GLN A 287 12.16 34.07 -6.07
N ALA A 288 13.23 34.52 -5.42
CA ALA A 288 14.53 34.69 -6.07
C ALA A 288 15.07 33.34 -6.61
N MET A 289 14.90 32.25 -5.85
CA MET A 289 15.28 30.92 -6.34
C MET A 289 14.51 30.55 -7.62
N GLU A 290 13.21 30.81 -7.70
CA GLU A 290 12.40 30.54 -8.90
C GLU A 290 12.86 31.32 -10.14
N TYR A 291 13.27 32.58 -9.97
CA TYR A 291 13.73 33.40 -11.09
C TYR A 291 15.16 33.10 -11.54
N TYR A 292 16.07 32.82 -10.60
CA TYR A 292 17.51 32.79 -10.88
C TYR A 292 18.13 31.38 -10.84
N ILE A 293 17.41 30.36 -10.36
CA ILE A 293 17.90 28.99 -10.27
C ILE A 293 17.04 28.08 -11.15
N PRO A 294 17.58 27.55 -12.27
CA PRO A 294 16.86 26.58 -13.07
C PRO A 294 16.47 25.35 -12.25
N TYR A 295 15.27 24.84 -12.44
CA TYR A 295 14.79 23.63 -11.78
C TYR A 295 14.19 22.63 -12.78
N SER A 296 14.03 21.39 -12.32
CA SER A 296 13.27 20.36 -13.03
C SER A 296 12.39 19.63 -12.04
N ASP A 297 11.13 19.47 -12.39
CA ASP A 297 10.16 18.71 -11.61
C ASP A 297 10.27 17.23 -12.01
N VAL A 298 10.44 16.37 -11.00
CA VAL A 298 10.65 14.92 -11.20
C VAL A 298 9.56 14.16 -10.46
N PRO A 299 8.84 13.22 -11.09
CA PRO A 299 7.76 12.49 -10.43
C PRO A 299 8.23 11.81 -9.13
N VAL A 300 7.53 12.06 -8.01
CA VAL A 300 7.67 11.32 -6.74
C VAL A 300 6.96 9.98 -6.92
N GLY A 301 7.61 9.06 -7.61
CA GLY A 301 6.95 7.80 -7.94
C GLY A 301 7.85 6.77 -8.63
N SER A 302 8.15 5.72 -7.88
CA SER A 302 8.93 4.52 -8.21
C SER A 302 10.36 4.78 -8.68
N SER A 303 11.32 4.63 -7.76
CA SER A 303 12.63 4.16 -8.20
C SER A 303 12.42 2.92 -9.08
N ALA A 304 13.05 2.95 -10.25
CA ALA A 304 12.98 1.88 -11.23
C ALA A 304 13.27 0.52 -10.55
N ARG A 305 12.52 -0.49 -10.99
CA ARG A 305 12.60 -1.90 -10.59
C ARG A 305 14.07 -2.35 -10.50
N PRO A 306 14.71 -2.41 -9.31
CA PRO A 306 16.16 -2.60 -9.25
C PRO A 306 16.58 -4.02 -9.61
N TRP A 307 15.65 -4.98 -9.54
CA TRP A 307 15.90 -6.41 -9.73
C TRP A 307 15.02 -7.06 -10.79
N PHE A 308 13.92 -6.44 -11.21
CA PHE A 308 13.12 -6.93 -12.33
C PHE A 308 13.63 -6.31 -13.62
N ASN A 309 14.41 -7.09 -14.36
CA ASN A 309 15.02 -6.69 -15.62
C ASN A 309 14.08 -6.96 -16.81
N ALA A 310 14.51 -6.57 -18.01
CA ALA A 310 13.76 -6.81 -19.25
C ALA A 310 13.44 -8.29 -19.47
N ASP A 311 14.33 -9.20 -19.06
CA ASP A 311 14.12 -10.65 -19.17
C ASP A 311 12.91 -11.12 -18.35
N CYS A 312 12.75 -10.60 -17.13
CA CYS A 312 11.58 -10.94 -16.31
C CYS A 312 10.28 -10.37 -16.90
N ALA A 313 10.31 -9.15 -17.47
CA ALA A 313 9.15 -8.53 -18.11
C ALA A 313 8.68 -9.33 -19.32
N GLU A 314 9.62 -9.73 -20.16
CA GLU A 314 9.35 -10.53 -21.35
C GLU A 314 8.87 -11.93 -20.97
N ALA A 315 9.44 -12.55 -19.95
CA ALA A 315 8.99 -13.85 -19.45
C ALA A 315 7.56 -13.80 -18.86
N GLU A 316 7.18 -12.70 -18.20
CA GLU A 316 5.81 -12.48 -17.72
C GLU A 316 4.82 -12.34 -18.88
N LYS A 317 5.15 -11.52 -19.89
CA LYS A 317 4.31 -11.33 -21.08
C LYS A 317 4.13 -12.64 -21.84
N ARG A 318 5.19 -13.44 -21.98
CA ARG A 318 5.12 -14.79 -22.58
C ARG A 318 4.25 -15.74 -21.78
N LYS A 319 4.34 -15.72 -20.45
CA LYS A 319 3.44 -16.50 -19.57
C LYS A 319 1.98 -16.09 -19.79
N HIS A 320 1.70 -14.78 -19.79
CA HIS A 320 0.33 -14.28 -19.94
C HIS A 320 -0.27 -14.59 -21.31
N SER A 321 0.48 -14.37 -22.39
CA SER A 321 0.05 -14.71 -23.75
C SER A 321 -0.18 -16.22 -23.93
N ALA A 322 0.70 -17.07 -23.41
CA ALA A 322 0.52 -18.52 -23.44
C ALA A 322 -0.69 -18.98 -22.62
N PHE A 323 -0.99 -18.29 -21.51
CA PHE A 323 -2.20 -18.53 -20.72
C PHE A 323 -3.46 -18.22 -21.52
N LEU A 324 -3.53 -17.04 -22.14
CA LEU A 324 -4.67 -16.65 -22.97
C LEU A 324 -4.88 -17.63 -24.15
N ALA A 325 -3.80 -18.02 -24.83
CA ALA A 325 -3.87 -18.99 -25.92
C ALA A 325 -4.37 -20.36 -25.44
N TRP A 326 -3.95 -20.80 -24.25
CA TRP A 326 -4.43 -22.04 -23.65
C TRP A 326 -5.90 -21.98 -23.23
N VAL A 327 -6.33 -20.87 -22.64
CA VAL A 327 -7.75 -20.63 -22.28
C VAL A 327 -8.62 -20.64 -23.53
N ASP A 328 -8.23 -19.90 -24.56
CA ASP A 328 -8.95 -19.85 -25.83
C ASP A 328 -9.01 -21.22 -26.54
N ALA A 329 -7.89 -21.95 -26.60
CA ALA A 329 -7.87 -23.31 -27.16
C ALA A 329 -8.78 -24.28 -26.38
N ARG A 330 -8.87 -24.11 -25.06
CA ARG A 330 -9.77 -24.90 -24.22
C ARG A 330 -11.23 -24.55 -24.51
N ASP A 331 -11.55 -23.27 -24.59
CA ASP A 331 -12.92 -22.80 -24.82
C ASP A 331 -13.42 -23.22 -26.22
N ARG A 332 -12.53 -23.22 -27.22
CA ARG A 332 -12.79 -23.73 -28.58
C ARG A 332 -12.72 -25.27 -28.71
N LYS A 333 -12.45 -26.00 -27.63
CA LYS A 333 -12.20 -27.47 -27.63
C LYS A 333 -11.21 -27.90 -28.72
N ALA A 334 -10.18 -27.09 -28.92
CA ALA A 334 -9.22 -27.28 -30.00
C ALA A 334 -8.35 -28.54 -29.77
N PRO A 335 -7.97 -29.25 -30.85
CA PRO A 335 -7.19 -30.49 -30.75
C PRO A 335 -5.76 -30.26 -30.21
N ASP A 336 -5.27 -29.02 -30.23
CA ASP A 336 -3.94 -28.61 -29.76
C ASP A 336 -3.91 -28.21 -28.27
N LEU A 337 -5.00 -28.45 -27.52
CA LEU A 337 -5.10 -28.11 -26.08
C LEU A 337 -3.90 -28.59 -25.26
N SER A 338 -3.42 -29.81 -25.51
CA SER A 338 -2.27 -30.40 -24.80
C SER A 338 -0.94 -29.70 -25.15
N SER A 339 -0.82 -29.16 -26.37
CA SER A 339 0.32 -28.38 -26.82
C SER A 339 0.33 -27.00 -26.14
N ASN A 340 -0.80 -26.30 -26.17
CA ASN A 340 -0.94 -24.98 -25.55
C ASN A 340 -0.76 -25.03 -24.03
N LYS A 341 -1.23 -26.11 -23.37
CA LYS A 341 -0.96 -26.34 -21.94
C LYS A 341 0.53 -26.54 -21.64
N ARG A 342 1.24 -27.33 -22.47
CA ARG A 342 2.68 -27.53 -22.33
C ARG A 342 3.45 -26.21 -22.54
N ALA A 343 3.04 -25.40 -23.50
CA ALA A 343 3.62 -24.08 -23.75
C ALA A 343 3.43 -23.15 -22.55
N PHE A 344 2.22 -23.10 -21.96
CA PHE A 344 1.96 -22.34 -20.73
C PHE A 344 2.81 -22.82 -19.56
N ASN A 345 2.87 -24.12 -19.30
CA ASN A 345 3.67 -24.70 -18.22
C ASN A 345 5.17 -24.41 -18.38
N HIS A 346 5.67 -24.47 -19.62
CA HIS A 346 7.05 -24.11 -19.93
C HIS A 346 7.30 -22.61 -19.68
N ALA A 347 6.40 -21.74 -20.14
CA ALA A 347 6.50 -20.29 -19.90
C ALA A 347 6.44 -19.95 -18.40
N ALA A 348 5.57 -20.60 -17.63
CA ALA A 348 5.46 -20.40 -16.18
C ALA A 348 6.74 -20.83 -15.44
N LYS A 349 7.34 -21.98 -15.81
CA LYS A 349 8.63 -22.43 -15.25
C LYS A 349 9.77 -21.48 -15.63
N SER A 350 9.81 -21.04 -16.89
CA SER A 350 10.80 -20.07 -17.37
C SER A 350 10.72 -18.74 -16.61
N TYR A 351 9.50 -18.23 -16.41
CA TYR A 351 9.25 -17.04 -15.61
C TYR A 351 9.73 -17.19 -14.16
N LYS A 352 9.41 -18.31 -13.50
CA LYS A 352 9.89 -18.60 -12.14
C LYS A 352 11.42 -18.63 -12.06
N LYS A 353 12.09 -19.19 -13.07
CA LYS A 353 13.57 -19.22 -13.16
C LYS A 353 14.14 -17.81 -13.37
N ALA A 354 13.55 -17.01 -14.25
CA ALA A 354 13.96 -15.63 -14.50
C ALA A 354 13.89 -14.78 -13.23
N LEU A 355 12.76 -14.85 -12.49
CA LEU A 355 12.60 -14.14 -11.22
C LEU A 355 13.66 -14.54 -10.18
N ARG A 356 13.91 -15.85 -10.03
CA ARG A 356 14.92 -16.35 -9.07
C ARG A 356 16.33 -15.85 -9.42
N LYS A 357 16.69 -15.92 -10.71
CA LYS A 357 17.98 -15.44 -11.20
C LYS A 357 18.14 -13.94 -10.94
N ALA A 358 17.16 -13.14 -11.34
CA ALA A 358 17.25 -11.69 -11.22
C ALA A 358 17.30 -11.22 -9.75
N ARG A 359 16.56 -11.89 -8.84
CA ARG A 359 16.69 -11.66 -7.39
C ARG A 359 18.08 -12.03 -6.87
N PHE A 360 18.62 -13.20 -7.25
CA PHE A 360 19.95 -13.64 -6.83
C PHE A 360 21.05 -12.68 -7.32
N ASP A 361 20.99 -12.28 -8.58
CA ASP A 361 21.95 -11.34 -9.18
C ASP A 361 21.91 -9.98 -8.47
N ARG A 362 20.71 -9.50 -8.11
CA ARG A 362 20.55 -8.28 -7.32
C ARG A 362 21.16 -8.40 -5.93
N ILE A 363 20.84 -9.45 -5.18
CA ILE A 363 21.36 -9.67 -3.83
C ILE A 363 22.89 -9.73 -3.88
N SER A 364 23.43 -10.47 -4.85
CA SER A 364 24.88 -10.58 -5.08
C SER A 364 25.51 -9.23 -5.45
N HIS A 365 24.85 -8.41 -6.27
CA HIS A 365 25.31 -7.08 -6.62
C HIS A 365 25.29 -6.12 -5.42
N ILE A 366 24.22 -6.13 -4.61
CA ILE A 366 24.12 -5.35 -3.38
C ILE A 366 25.23 -5.76 -2.41
N GLY A 367 25.40 -7.08 -2.18
CA GLY A 367 26.43 -7.62 -1.29
C GLY A 367 27.82 -7.15 -1.69
N ARG A 368 28.18 -7.29 -2.98
CA ARG A 368 29.46 -6.79 -3.51
C ARG A 368 29.64 -5.29 -3.30
N LYS A 369 28.60 -4.48 -3.53
CA LYS A 369 28.67 -3.03 -3.32
C LYS A 369 28.82 -2.66 -1.85
N LEU A 370 28.11 -3.33 -0.94
CA LEU A 370 28.21 -3.09 0.50
C LEU A 370 29.62 -3.47 1.01
N SER A 371 30.16 -4.61 0.58
CA SER A 371 31.52 -5.04 0.95
C SER A 371 32.63 -4.14 0.39
N ALA A 372 32.39 -3.46 -0.73
CA ALA A 372 33.36 -2.58 -1.37
C ALA A 372 33.39 -1.16 -0.78
N GLN A 373 32.40 -0.76 0.04
CA GLN A 373 32.34 0.58 0.63
C GLN A 373 32.97 0.60 2.02
N PRO A 374 33.74 1.65 2.38
CA PRO A 374 34.25 1.82 3.73
C PRO A 374 33.09 1.90 4.75
N SER A 375 33.21 1.15 5.85
CA SER A 375 32.27 1.16 6.96
C SER A 375 32.02 2.58 7.45
N GLY A 376 30.75 2.96 7.59
CA GLY A 376 30.35 4.28 8.10
C GLY A 376 30.32 5.41 7.05
N SER A 377 30.71 5.15 5.79
CA SER A 377 30.66 6.18 4.74
C SER A 377 29.22 6.59 4.37
N ARG A 378 29.05 7.82 3.85
CA ARG A 378 27.75 8.30 3.32
C ARG A 378 27.22 7.39 2.22
N ALA A 379 28.11 6.86 1.38
CA ALA A 379 27.75 5.93 0.30
C ALA A 379 27.26 4.59 0.85
N PHE A 380 27.93 4.03 1.88
CA PHE A 380 27.47 2.85 2.60
C PHE A 380 26.08 3.08 3.20
N TRP A 381 25.89 4.14 3.98
CA TRP A 381 24.61 4.43 4.62
C TRP A 381 23.51 4.75 3.60
N SER A 382 23.83 5.42 2.50
CA SER A 382 22.86 5.66 1.42
C SER A 382 22.40 4.34 0.78
N LEU A 383 23.33 3.41 0.51
CA LEU A 383 23.00 2.10 -0.05
C LEU A 383 22.25 1.22 0.96
N ALA A 384 22.70 1.14 2.21
CA ALA A 384 22.05 0.38 3.27
C ALA A 384 20.61 0.88 3.50
N LYS A 385 20.42 2.20 3.61
CA LYS A 385 19.09 2.82 3.72
C LYS A 385 18.21 2.52 2.51
N SER A 386 18.76 2.53 1.30
CA SER A 386 18.03 2.17 0.07
C SER A 386 17.61 0.70 0.04
N VAL A 387 18.40 -0.20 0.63
CA VAL A 387 18.14 -1.66 0.61
C VAL A 387 17.14 -2.05 1.69
N GLU A 388 17.34 -1.55 2.90
CA GLU A 388 16.42 -1.84 4.01
C GLU A 388 15.09 -1.09 3.85
N ALA A 389 15.10 0.05 3.14
CA ALA A 389 13.99 0.99 3.10
C ALA A 389 13.45 1.33 4.51
N ASN A 390 14.32 1.27 5.53
CA ASN A 390 13.98 1.37 6.96
C ASN A 390 13.68 2.79 7.44
N PHE A 391 14.08 3.83 6.70
CA PHE A 391 14.00 5.24 7.16
C PHE A 391 13.04 6.12 6.35
N CYS A 392 12.33 5.57 5.36
CA CYS A 392 11.47 6.34 4.45
C CYS A 392 10.02 5.86 4.42
N ARG A 393 9.60 5.04 5.40
CA ARG A 393 8.23 4.56 5.47
C ARG A 393 7.49 5.32 6.56
N PRO A 394 6.36 6.00 6.26
CA PRO A 394 5.43 6.36 7.32
C PRO A 394 5.01 5.05 8.00
N THR A 395 5.47 4.84 9.22
CA THR A 395 5.13 3.68 10.05
C THR A 395 3.72 3.78 10.62
N LEU A 396 3.13 4.98 10.56
CA LEU A 396 1.82 5.27 11.09
C LEU A 396 0.79 5.24 9.95
N PRO A 397 -0.28 4.43 10.05
CA PRO A 397 -1.42 4.51 9.14
C PRO A 397 -2.08 5.89 9.24
N PRO A 398 -3.03 6.23 8.34
CA PRO A 398 -3.84 7.43 8.53
C PRO A 398 -4.45 7.46 9.93
N LEU A 399 -4.37 8.61 10.59
CA LEU A 399 -4.88 8.78 11.96
C LEU A 399 -6.29 9.37 11.91
N VAL A 400 -7.18 8.88 12.76
CA VAL A 400 -8.54 9.42 12.88
C VAL A 400 -8.48 10.72 13.69
N ARG A 401 -9.01 11.80 13.12
CA ARG A 401 -9.20 13.09 13.80
C ARG A 401 -10.43 13.03 14.72
N PRO A 402 -10.55 13.94 15.70
CA PRO A 402 -11.73 14.02 16.57
C PRO A 402 -13.05 14.24 15.82
N ASP A 403 -13.00 14.84 14.62
CA ASP A 403 -14.15 15.06 13.74
C ASP A 403 -14.53 13.82 12.89
N GLY A 404 -13.81 12.70 13.03
CA GLY A 404 -14.02 11.47 12.28
C GLY A 404 -13.29 11.39 10.93
N THR A 405 -12.62 12.46 10.48
CA THR A 405 -11.87 12.46 9.22
C THR A 405 -10.46 11.86 9.37
N LEU A 406 -9.81 11.49 8.26
CA LEU A 406 -8.49 10.85 8.27
C LEU A 406 -7.33 11.81 7.94
N ALA A 407 -6.28 11.77 8.76
CA ALA A 407 -5.01 12.46 8.53
C ALA A 407 -4.04 11.53 7.77
N HIS A 408 -3.77 11.83 6.50
CA HIS A 408 -2.99 10.96 5.62
C HIS A 408 -1.52 11.38 5.52
N THR A 409 -1.26 12.68 5.43
CA THR A 409 0.08 13.22 5.22
C THR A 409 0.90 13.25 6.52
N ALA A 410 2.23 13.23 6.40
CA ALA A 410 3.11 13.35 7.56
C ALA A 410 2.89 14.66 8.33
N ARG A 411 2.60 15.76 7.62
CA ARG A 411 2.29 17.07 8.21
C ARG A 411 1.00 17.05 9.03
N GLU A 412 -0.08 16.49 8.47
CA GLU A 412 -1.35 16.36 9.19
C GLU A 412 -1.23 15.49 10.45
N LYS A 413 -0.53 14.35 10.35
CA LYS A 413 -0.29 13.46 11.48
C LYS A 413 0.53 14.14 12.57
N ALA A 414 1.60 14.82 12.20
CA ALA A 414 2.44 15.58 13.14
C ALA A 414 1.64 16.70 13.82
N GLY A 415 0.82 17.43 13.06
CA GLY A 415 -0.09 18.46 13.60
C GLY A 415 -1.11 17.88 14.59
N LEU A 416 -1.67 16.70 14.29
CA LEU A 416 -2.60 16.01 15.18
C LEU A 416 -1.91 15.64 16.51
N PHE A 417 -0.73 15.02 16.46
CA PHE A 417 0.04 14.73 17.68
C PHE A 417 0.41 15.99 18.45
N ALA A 418 0.88 17.03 17.77
CA ALA A 418 1.22 18.30 18.42
C ALA A 418 0.01 18.89 19.16
N SER A 419 -1.17 18.89 18.53
CA SER A 419 -2.40 19.38 19.16
C SER A 419 -2.82 18.53 20.37
N LEU A 420 -2.71 17.21 20.26
CA LEU A 420 -3.07 16.27 21.32
C LEU A 420 -2.12 16.39 22.52
N PHE A 421 -0.81 16.45 22.26
CA PHE A 421 0.19 16.63 23.31
C PHE A 421 0.10 18.01 23.95
N ALA A 422 -0.16 19.07 23.17
CA ALA A 422 -0.37 20.40 23.72
C ALA A 422 -1.60 20.45 24.63
N ASN A 423 -2.69 19.80 24.24
CA ASN A 423 -3.90 19.71 25.05
C ASN A 423 -3.69 18.92 26.36
N ASN A 424 -2.94 17.81 26.31
CA ASN A 424 -2.57 17.03 27.49
C ASN A 424 -1.52 17.72 28.37
N SER A 425 -0.83 18.74 27.85
CA SER A 425 0.18 19.53 28.56
C SER A 425 -0.38 20.85 29.10
N ARG A 426 -1.70 20.99 29.17
CA ARG A 426 -2.34 22.12 29.85
C ARG A 426 -2.36 21.85 31.35
N LEU A 427 -1.63 22.66 32.10
CA LEU A 427 -1.76 22.70 33.56
C LEU A 427 -3.14 23.27 33.91
N ASP A 428 -3.81 22.69 34.90
CA ASP A 428 -5.03 23.27 35.46
C ASP A 428 -4.67 24.59 36.14
N THR A 429 -4.95 25.70 35.46
CA THR A 429 -4.76 27.06 36.00
C THR A 429 -5.91 27.47 36.91
N GLY A 430 -6.80 26.55 37.30
CA GLY A 430 -7.87 26.77 38.26
C GLY A 430 -7.32 27.35 39.56
N SER A 431 -7.49 28.68 39.74
CA SER A 431 -7.22 29.46 40.96
C SER A 431 -5.78 29.59 41.47
N SER A 432 -4.79 29.01 40.78
CA SER A 432 -3.39 29.11 41.22
C SER A 432 -2.77 30.43 40.80
N THR A 433 -2.48 31.32 41.75
CA THR A 433 -1.69 32.53 41.49
C THR A 433 -0.22 32.12 41.30
N PRO A 434 0.45 32.57 40.23
CA PRO A 434 1.88 32.35 40.10
C PRO A 434 2.59 32.95 41.33
N PRO A 435 3.62 32.29 41.87
CA PRO A 435 4.34 32.82 43.03
C PRO A 435 4.85 34.21 42.69
N THR A 436 4.72 35.14 43.64
CA THR A 436 5.27 36.49 43.52
C THR A 436 6.79 36.38 43.45
N LEU A 437 7.33 36.29 42.23
CA LEU A 437 8.76 36.27 42.02
C LEU A 437 9.30 37.61 42.49
N SER A 438 10.30 37.56 43.37
CA SER A 438 11.04 38.77 43.76
C SER A 438 11.60 39.38 42.48
N HIS A 439 11.41 40.69 42.27
CA HIS A 439 12.00 41.39 41.14
C HIS A 439 13.51 41.09 41.12
N CYS A 440 13.93 40.24 40.18
CA CYS A 440 15.33 40.03 39.95
C CYS A 440 15.86 41.34 39.37
N GLY A 441 16.66 42.09 40.13
CA GLY A 441 17.24 43.37 39.70
C GLY A 441 18.23 43.25 38.53
N THR A 442 18.33 42.07 37.93
CA THR A 442 19.11 41.83 36.72
C THR A 442 18.17 41.79 35.52
N SER A 443 18.20 42.84 34.72
CA SER A 443 17.60 42.84 33.38
C SER A 443 18.57 42.17 32.42
N MET A 444 18.03 41.40 31.46
CA MET A 444 18.85 40.88 30.37
C MET A 444 19.40 42.08 29.58
N PRO A 445 20.73 42.18 29.39
CA PRO A 445 21.30 43.26 28.61
C PRO A 445 20.76 43.22 27.17
N GLU A 446 20.70 44.40 26.54
CA GLU A 446 20.26 44.54 25.16
C GLU A 446 21.02 43.57 24.24
N VAL A 447 20.28 42.68 23.57
CA VAL A 447 20.86 41.72 22.62
C VAL A 447 21.18 42.45 21.33
N ARG A 448 22.46 42.75 21.11
CA ARG A 448 22.94 43.38 19.88
C ARG A 448 23.49 42.33 18.92
N ILE A 449 22.73 42.03 17.88
CA ILE A 449 23.16 41.14 16.79
C ILE A 449 23.91 41.97 15.76
N ARG A 450 25.19 41.64 15.50
CA ARG A 450 26.02 42.34 14.51
C ARG A 450 26.08 41.57 13.19
N ASN A 451 26.19 42.28 12.07
CA ASN A 451 26.32 41.67 10.74
C ASN A 451 27.44 40.61 10.65
N LYS A 452 28.58 40.84 11.33
CA LYS A 452 29.70 39.89 11.37
C LYS A 452 29.35 38.57 12.07
N GLU A 453 28.45 38.61 13.07
CA GLU A 453 27.99 37.43 13.80
C GLU A 453 27.03 36.63 12.94
N VAL A 454 26.10 37.30 12.24
CA VAL A 454 25.20 36.69 11.27
C VAL A 454 26.00 36.02 10.14
N LEU A 455 26.96 36.74 9.53
CA LEU A 455 27.82 36.18 8.48
C LEU A 455 28.59 34.95 8.97
N ARG A 456 29.13 35.00 10.19
CA ARG A 456 29.83 33.85 10.78
C ARG A 456 28.90 32.66 11.00
N ALA A 457 27.66 32.88 11.40
CA ALA A 457 26.66 31.83 11.53
C ALA A 457 26.34 31.21 10.17
N LEU A 458 26.10 32.03 9.14
CA LEU A 458 25.84 31.58 7.77
C LEU A 458 27.00 30.77 7.20
N CYS A 459 28.26 31.22 7.35
CA CYS A 459 29.43 30.48 6.87
C CYS A 459 29.69 29.15 7.60
N ARG A 460 29.07 28.93 8.76
CA ARG A 460 29.18 27.68 9.53
C ARG A 460 28.05 26.69 9.22
N LEU A 461 27.06 27.08 8.41
CA LEU A 461 26.00 26.17 8.00
C LEU A 461 26.59 25.08 7.09
N ASP A 462 26.22 23.83 7.38
CA ASP A 462 26.52 22.72 6.49
C ASP A 462 25.56 22.73 5.31
N VAL A 463 26.02 23.25 4.18
CA VAL A 463 25.28 23.30 2.91
C VAL A 463 24.90 21.92 2.36
N ASN A 464 25.44 20.83 2.92
CA ASN A 464 25.08 19.46 2.54
C ASN A 464 23.97 18.85 3.39
N LYS A 465 23.49 19.57 4.42
CA LYS A 465 22.38 19.13 5.26
C LYS A 465 21.07 19.17 4.46
N ALA A 466 20.08 18.38 4.84
CA ALA A 466 18.76 18.46 4.22
C ALA A 466 18.08 19.78 4.58
N SER A 467 17.31 20.33 3.65
CA SER A 467 16.49 21.52 3.87
C SER A 467 15.49 21.29 4.99
N GLY A 468 15.25 22.34 5.78
CA GLY A 468 14.26 22.33 6.85
C GLY A 468 12.82 22.34 6.32
N PRO A 469 11.82 22.45 7.21
CA PRO A 469 10.40 22.57 6.84
C PRO A 469 10.08 23.81 5.99
N ASP A 470 10.98 24.79 6.04
CA ASP A 470 11.02 26.04 5.27
C ASP A 470 11.60 25.85 3.85
N GLU A 471 12.05 24.64 3.51
CA GLU A 471 12.66 24.26 2.23
C GLU A 471 13.96 25.01 1.87
N MET A 472 14.55 25.71 2.84
CA MET A 472 15.80 26.45 2.71
C MET A 472 16.98 25.72 3.38
N ILE A 473 18.20 25.99 2.91
CA ILE A 473 19.48 25.61 3.53
C ILE A 473 20.39 26.83 3.58
#